data_AF-A0A553QM99-F1
#
_entry.id   AF-A0A553QM99-F1
#
_cell.length_a   1.000
_cell.length_b   1.000
_cell.length_c   1.000
_cell.angle_alpha   90.00
_cell.angle_beta   90.00
_cell.angle_gamma   90.00
#
_symmetry.space_group_name_H-M   'P 1'
#
loop_
_entity.id
_entity.type
_entity.pdbx_description
1 polymer ?
#
loop_
_entity_poly.entity_id
_entity_poly.type
_entity_poly.pdbx_seq_one_letter_code
_entity_poly.pdbx_strand_id
1 'polypeptide(L)'
;MEVVTFKGNRKALSFGEQKFNLHQVGKEFEPKAKTPTPGSADLCLITKTPLTTVAAHLKDCGVNIEEGPVDRTGAVGPISSIYFRDPDDNLIEVSNY
;
A
#
# COMPACT_ATOMS: atom_id res chain seq x y z
N MET A 1 1.29 4.38 -9.02
CA MET A 1 2.57 3.78 -8.58
C MET A 1 3.29 3.28 -9.82
N GLU A 2 4.63 3.29 -9.80
CA GLU A 2 5.45 2.80 -10.91
C GLU A 2 6.54 1.85 -10.41
N VAL A 3 6.84 0.81 -11.20
CA VAL A 3 7.93 -0.12 -10.90
C VAL A 3 9.25 0.54 -11.30
N VAL A 4 10.16 0.70 -10.33
CA VAL A 4 11.51 1.21 -10.57
C VAL A 4 12.55 0.13 -10.31
N THR A 5 13.60 0.11 -11.13
CA THR A 5 14.75 -0.77 -10.97
C THR A 5 15.99 0.06 -10.63
N PHE A 6 16.73 -0.33 -9.60
CA PHE A 6 17.87 0.46 -9.12
C PHE A 6 18.95 -0.43 -8.52
N LYS A 7 20.18 0.12 -8.41
CA LYS A 7 21.36 -0.57 -7.84
C LYS A 7 21.48 -2.03 -8.32
N GLY A 8 21.53 -2.22 -9.63
CA GLY A 8 21.44 -3.53 -10.28
C GLY A 8 19.99 -3.95 -10.45
N ASN A 9 19.62 -5.10 -9.90
CA ASN A 9 18.30 -5.72 -10.09
C ASN A 9 17.31 -5.48 -8.93
N ARG A 10 17.55 -4.49 -8.05
CA ARG A 10 16.60 -4.21 -6.95
C ARG A 10 15.35 -3.56 -7.53
N LYS A 11 14.19 -3.97 -7.01
CA LYS A 11 12.89 -3.45 -7.43
C LYS A 11 12.26 -2.61 -6.32
N ALA A 12 11.53 -1.57 -6.72
CA ALA A 12 10.69 -0.81 -5.82
C ALA A 12 9.40 -0.34 -6.53
N LEU A 13 8.39 0.00 -5.73
CA LEU A 13 7.19 0.71 -6.18
C LEU A 13 7.32 2.17 -5.76
N SER A 14 7.39 3.09 -6.72
CA SER A 14 7.49 4.53 -6.50
C SER A 14 6.12 5.20 -6.52
N PHE A 15 5.90 6.16 -5.63
CA PHE A 15 4.69 7.00 -5.57
C PHE A 15 4.99 8.34 -4.89
N GLY A 16 4.56 9.44 -5.52
CA GLY A 16 4.95 10.77 -5.05
C GLY A 16 6.47 10.89 -4.90
N GLU A 17 6.92 11.30 -3.73
CA GLU A 17 8.34 11.39 -3.36
C GLU A 17 8.79 10.24 -2.45
N GLN A 18 8.02 9.15 -2.43
CA GLN A 18 8.22 7.99 -1.57
C GLN A 18 8.28 6.70 -2.40
N LYS A 19 8.71 5.61 -1.76
CA LYS A 19 8.71 4.29 -2.40
C LYS A 19 8.68 3.14 -1.39
N PHE A 20 8.23 1.99 -1.86
CA PHE A 20 8.42 0.69 -1.21
C PHE A 20 9.53 -0.08 -1.92
N ASN A 21 10.61 -0.42 -1.20
CA ASN A 21 11.59 -1.38 -1.73
C ASN A 21 11.03 -2.79 -1.58
N LEU A 22 11.13 -3.61 -2.63
CA LEU A 22 10.62 -4.98 -2.63
C LEU A 22 11.77 -5.96 -2.46
N HIS A 23 11.71 -6.78 -1.42
CA HIS A 23 12.61 -7.89 -1.18
C HIS A 23 11.80 -9.19 -1.28
N GLN A 24 12.15 -10.07 -2.22
CA GLN A 24 11.51 -11.39 -2.31
C GLN A 24 11.99 -12.28 -1.16
N VAL A 25 11.08 -13.06 -0.56
CA VAL A 25 11.41 -14.04 0.50
C VAL A 25 12.53 -14.97 0.04
N GLY A 26 13.56 -15.12 0.88
CA GLY A 26 14.76 -15.91 0.61
C GLY A 26 15.77 -15.25 -0.33
N LYS A 27 15.49 -14.04 -0.83
CA LYS A 27 16.38 -13.22 -1.68
C LYS A 27 16.48 -11.79 -1.17
N GLU A 28 16.35 -11.59 0.13
CA GLU A 28 16.42 -10.25 0.70
C GLU A 28 17.86 -9.71 0.68
N PHE A 29 17.99 -8.40 0.60
CA PHE A 29 19.29 -7.73 0.73
C PHE A 29 19.54 -7.32 2.18
N GLU A 30 20.80 -7.40 2.63
CA GLU A 30 21.21 -6.87 3.93
C GLU A 30 21.53 -5.36 3.87
N PRO A 31 21.30 -4.61 4.97
CA PRO A 31 20.58 -5.03 6.17
C PRO A 31 19.06 -5.14 5.93
N LYS A 32 18.40 -6.05 6.63
CA LYS A 32 16.93 -6.21 6.61
C LYS A 32 16.31 -6.25 8.01
N ALA A 33 14.98 -6.26 8.07
CA ALA A 33 14.27 -6.48 9.33
C ALA A 33 14.71 -7.78 9.99
N LYS A 34 14.70 -7.83 11.33
CA LYS A 34 15.12 -9.02 12.09
C LYS A 34 14.31 -10.27 11.72
N THR A 35 13.02 -10.10 11.49
CA THR A 35 12.09 -11.14 11.04
C THR A 35 11.29 -10.59 9.86
N PRO A 36 11.80 -10.68 8.63
CA PRO A 36 11.08 -10.22 7.45
C PRO A 36 9.92 -11.18 7.17
N THR A 37 8.70 -10.66 7.14
CA THR A 37 7.47 -11.46 7.07
C THR A 37 6.52 -10.85 6.03
N PRO A 38 6.19 -11.55 4.94
CA PRO A 38 5.11 -11.12 4.04
C PRO A 38 3.78 -11.02 4.80
N GLY A 39 2.93 -10.07 4.41
CA GLY A 39 1.63 -9.85 5.05
C GLY A 39 1.69 -9.14 6.40
N SER A 40 2.88 -8.78 6.89
CA SER A 40 3.01 -8.11 8.19
C SER A 40 2.88 -6.59 8.12
N ALA A 41 2.67 -6.00 6.94
CA ALA A 41 2.51 -4.56 6.81
C ALA A 41 1.05 -4.15 6.98
N ASP A 42 0.86 -3.01 7.65
CA ASP A 42 -0.39 -2.28 7.76
C ASP A 42 -0.07 -0.82 7.43
N LEU A 43 -0.63 -0.33 6.31
CA LEU A 43 -0.21 0.91 5.67
C LEU A 43 -1.41 1.79 5.32
N CYS A 44 -1.38 3.05 5.76
CA CYS A 44 -2.32 4.08 5.35
C CYS A 44 -1.70 5.02 4.29
N LEU A 45 -2.33 5.08 3.13
CA LEU A 45 -1.89 5.85 1.96
C LEU A 45 -2.90 6.95 1.61
N ILE A 46 -2.44 8.19 1.67
CA ILE A 46 -3.26 9.34 1.30
C ILE A 46 -3.25 9.52 -0.22
N THR A 47 -4.44 9.66 -0.79
CA THR A 47 -4.62 9.99 -2.21
C THR A 47 -5.42 11.28 -2.36
N LYS A 48 -5.20 11.98 -3.48
CA LYS A 48 -6.05 13.12 -3.90
C LYS A 48 -7.25 12.65 -4.73
N THR A 49 -7.24 11.40 -5.18
CA THR A 49 -8.34 10.81 -5.94
C THR A 49 -9.52 10.53 -5.00
N PRO A 50 -10.75 10.91 -5.36
CA PRO A 50 -11.93 10.62 -4.52
C PRO A 50 -12.08 9.12 -4.24
N LEU A 51 -12.39 8.74 -3.00
CA LEU A 51 -12.56 7.33 -2.61
C LEU A 51 -13.61 6.57 -3.44
N THR A 52 -14.64 7.25 -3.94
CA THR A 52 -15.62 6.64 -4.84
C THR A 52 -14.98 6.17 -6.15
N THR A 53 -14.06 6.97 -6.71
CA THR A 53 -13.29 6.60 -7.90
C THR A 53 -12.29 5.49 -7.59
N VAL A 54 -11.64 5.53 -6.42
CA VAL A 54 -10.74 4.45 -5.98
C VAL A 54 -11.50 3.14 -5.82
N ALA A 55 -12.66 3.16 -5.14
CA ALA A 55 -13.47 1.97 -4.92
C ALA A 55 -13.98 1.36 -6.24
N ALA A 56 -14.41 2.20 -7.19
CA ALA A 56 -14.78 1.76 -8.53
C ALA A 56 -13.60 1.09 -9.26
N HIS A 57 -12.42 1.72 -9.23
CA HIS A 57 -11.22 1.17 -9.83
C HIS A 57 -10.80 -0.18 -9.22
N LEU A 58 -10.83 -0.30 -7.89
CA LEU A 58 -10.53 -1.55 -7.19
C LEU A 58 -11.49 -2.66 -7.62
N LYS A 59 -12.79 -2.36 -7.69
CA LYS A 59 -13.81 -3.30 -8.16
C LYS A 59 -13.57 -3.75 -9.60
N ASP A 60 -13.24 -2.82 -10.50
CA ASP A 60 -12.92 -3.13 -11.91
C ASP A 60 -11.67 -4.00 -12.04
N CYS A 61 -10.72 -3.87 -11.11
CA CYS A 61 -9.54 -4.74 -11.00
C CYS A 61 -9.81 -6.07 -10.28
N GLY A 62 -11.03 -6.31 -9.79
CA GLY A 62 -11.37 -7.53 -9.04
C GLY A 62 -10.80 -7.57 -7.62
N VAL A 63 -10.41 -6.42 -7.06
CA VAL A 63 -9.94 -6.31 -5.67
C VAL A 63 -11.14 -6.17 -4.74
N ASN A 64 -11.22 -7.05 -3.76
CA ASN A 64 -12.27 -7.00 -2.75
C ASN A 64 -11.97 -5.91 -1.71
N ILE A 65 -12.93 -5.01 -1.49
CA ILE A 65 -12.87 -4.04 -0.40
C ILE A 65 -13.34 -4.75 0.87
N GLU A 66 -12.48 -4.79 1.89
CA GLU A 66 -12.74 -5.43 3.18
C GLU A 66 -13.63 -4.54 4.06
N GLU A 67 -13.41 -3.22 4.04
CA GLU A 67 -14.20 -2.23 4.77
C GLU A 67 -14.14 -0.86 4.06
N GLY A 68 -15.21 -0.08 4.16
CA GLY A 68 -15.22 1.34 3.75
C GLY A 68 -16.25 1.71 2.68
N PRO A 69 -16.45 3.02 2.44
CA PRO A 69 -15.78 4.15 3.11
C PRO A 69 -16.23 4.31 4.56
N VAL A 70 -15.27 4.55 5.46
CA VAL A 70 -15.49 4.73 6.91
C VAL A 70 -14.60 5.84 7.45
N ASP A 71 -15.07 6.53 8.49
CA ASP A 71 -14.29 7.58 9.15
C ASP A 71 -13.19 6.97 10.03
N ARG A 72 -12.00 7.59 9.97
CA ARG A 72 -10.80 7.21 10.71
C ARG A 72 -10.02 8.45 11.16
N THR A 73 -9.02 8.22 12.01
CA THR A 73 -8.12 9.27 12.49
C THR A 73 -6.81 9.20 11.72
N GLY A 74 -6.58 10.19 10.85
CA GLY A 74 -5.31 10.37 10.17
C GLY A 74 -4.29 11.12 11.03
N ALA A 75 -3.06 11.22 10.52
CA ALA A 75 -1.95 11.82 11.25
C ALA A 75 -2.15 13.32 11.55
N VAL A 76 -2.85 14.06 10.69
CA VAL A 76 -3.07 15.51 10.85
C VAL A 76 -4.56 15.92 10.91
N GLY A 77 -5.47 14.96 10.98
CA GLY A 77 -6.91 15.23 10.98
C GLY A 77 -7.74 13.98 10.70
N PRO A 78 -9.08 14.09 10.78
CA PRO A 78 -9.97 13.02 10.36
C PRO A 78 -9.77 12.71 8.87
N ILE A 79 -9.93 11.45 8.51
CA ILE A 79 -9.84 10.94 7.13
C ILE A 79 -11.02 10.01 6.88
N SER A 80 -11.43 9.90 5.62
CA SER A 80 -12.28 8.80 5.16
C SER A 80 -11.39 7.74 4.52
N SER A 81 -11.67 6.47 4.76
CA SER A 81 -10.78 5.36 4.39
C SER A 81 -11.53 4.18 3.80
N ILE A 82 -10.87 3.47 2.88
CA ILE A 82 -11.25 2.11 2.43
C ILE A 82 -10.08 1.15 2.65
N TYR A 83 -10.39 -0.12 2.92
CA TYR A 83 -9.45 -1.16 3.27
C TYR A 83 -9.51 -2.33 2.29
N PHE A 84 -8.36 -2.88 1.92
CA PHE A 84 -8.25 -4.10 1.11
C PHE A 84 -6.90 -4.78 1.36
N ARG A 85 -6.72 -5.98 0.79
CA ARG A 85 -5.49 -6.78 0.88
C ARG A 85 -4.67 -6.67 -0.40
N ASP A 86 -3.35 -6.63 -0.25
CA ASP A 86 -2.41 -6.86 -1.35
C ASP A 86 -2.14 -8.37 -1.53
N PRO A 87 -1.33 -8.79 -2.52
CA PRO A 87 -1.07 -10.22 -2.78
C PRO A 87 -0.38 -11.00 -1.66
N ASP A 88 0.27 -10.32 -0.71
CA ASP A 88 0.92 -10.95 0.44
C ASP A 88 0.05 -10.84 1.71
N ASP A 89 -1.22 -10.40 1.59
CA ASP A 89 -2.18 -10.13 2.67
C ASP A 89 -1.84 -8.95 3.60
N ASN A 90 -0.97 -8.03 3.15
CA ASN A 90 -0.77 -6.77 3.86
C ASN A 90 -2.08 -5.97 3.90
N LEU A 91 -2.37 -5.30 5.01
CA LEU A 91 -3.54 -4.43 5.12
C LEU A 91 -3.20 -3.08 4.47
N ILE A 92 -3.93 -2.76 3.40
CA ILE A 92 -3.78 -1.48 2.70
C ILE A 92 -5.02 -0.63 2.95
N GLU A 93 -4.78 0.51 3.57
CA GLU A 93 -5.75 1.58 3.74
C GLU A 93 -5.47 2.69 2.72
N VAL A 94 -6.49 3.08 1.96
CA VAL A 94 -6.43 4.25 1.06
C VAL A 94 -7.42 5.30 1.54
N SER A 95 -6.94 6.53 1.71
CA SER A 95 -7.71 7.56 2.43
C SER A 95 -7.66 8.93 1.77
N ASN A 96 -8.71 9.73 2.00
CA ASN A 96 -8.74 11.17 1.72
C ASN A 96 -8.82 11.95 3.05
N TYR A 97 -8.14 13.09 3.13
CA TYR A 97 -8.38 14.12 4.16
C TYR A 97 -9.63 14.94 3.84
#